data_AF-A0A1D3L5N6-F1
#
_entry.id   AF-A0A1D3L5N6-F1
#
_cell.length_a   1.000
_cell.length_b   1.000
_cell.length_c   1.000
_cell.angle_alpha   90.00
_cell.angle_beta   90.00
_cell.angle_gamma   90.00
#
_symmetry.space_group_name_H-M   'P 1'
#
loop_
_entity.id
_entity.type
_entity.pdbx_description
1 polymer ?
#
loop_
_entity_poly.entity_id
_entity_poly.type
_entity_poly.pdbx_seq_one_letter_code
_entity_poly.pdbx_strand_id
1 'polypeptide(L)'
;MTFRGGISKNLEEFRALTGKHYGDLVDALEDNYCWKCPMRSTSSETFCREAEIWIRLSNAFEQGIQEELLYRNVPLGCLELITTKVLQKKMKNEHKSPKFHKLSFLEADEDLSTYVKKGSFMMVDEDTKSVKKGDLVLMPRSCPLSSFWFLKMSQLDKMPLKLFKVMAVSHEKGLKCIKTEEGFKVPLEYFYGVVVKVVREEDPLYTELGLKSNF
;
A
#
# COMPACT_ATOMS: atom_id res chain seq x y z
N MET A 1 32.14 22.50 4.36
CA MET A 1 30.97 22.57 5.25
C MET A 1 30.09 21.36 5.02
N THR A 2 29.88 20.56 6.05
CA THR A 2 29.34 19.21 6.02
C THR A 2 27.81 19.22 5.91
N PHE A 3 27.28 19.10 4.69
CA PHE A 3 25.84 18.96 4.39
C PHE A 3 25.13 17.86 5.21
N ARG A 4 25.88 16.86 5.72
CA ARG A 4 25.37 15.78 6.56
C ARG A 4 25.11 16.16 8.02
N GLY A 5 25.75 17.22 8.55
CA GLY A 5 25.67 17.58 9.97
C GLY A 5 24.30 18.16 10.38
N GLY A 6 23.74 19.04 9.55
CA GLY A 6 22.44 19.67 9.83
C GLY A 6 21.26 18.70 9.75
N ILE A 7 21.28 17.77 8.79
CA ILE A 7 20.23 16.74 8.66
C ILE A 7 20.25 15.80 9.86
N SER A 8 21.43 15.35 10.30
CA SER A 8 21.54 14.44 11.44
C SER A 8 20.99 15.05 12.73
N LYS A 9 21.34 16.32 13.00
CA LYS A 9 20.87 17.05 14.19
C LYS A 9 19.34 17.21 14.19
N ASN A 10 18.75 17.64 13.06
CA ASN A 10 17.30 17.78 12.97
C ASN A 10 16.57 16.44 13.16
N LEU A 11 17.15 15.33 12.68
CA LEU A 11 16.59 14.00 12.89
C LEU A 11 16.68 13.55 14.36
N GLU A 12 17.75 13.90 15.08
CA GLU A 12 17.88 13.63 16.51
C GLU A 12 16.88 14.44 17.34
N GLU A 13 16.74 15.73 17.04
CA GLU A 13 15.73 16.60 17.67
C GLU A 13 14.32 16.07 17.42
N PHE A 14 14.01 15.68 16.18
CA PHE A 14 12.73 15.08 15.84
C PHE A 14 12.48 13.79 16.62
N ARG A 15 13.46 12.87 16.70
CA ARG A 15 13.33 11.62 17.47
C ARG A 15 13.06 11.89 18.96
N ALA A 16 13.73 12.87 19.55
CA ALA A 16 13.49 13.25 20.95
C ALA A 16 12.07 13.79 21.16
N LEU A 17 11.60 14.67 20.27
CA LEU A 17 10.23 15.21 20.30
C LEU A 17 9.19 14.10 20.11
N THR A 18 9.39 13.21 19.14
CA THR A 18 8.50 12.07 18.90
C THR A 18 8.46 11.15 20.11
N GLY A 19 9.60 10.84 20.73
CA GLY A 19 9.67 9.99 21.92
C GLY A 19 8.89 10.57 23.09
N LYS A 20 9.01 11.88 23.32
CA LYS A 20 8.25 12.60 24.35
C LYS A 20 6.74 12.54 24.07
N HIS A 21 6.31 12.96 22.88
CA HIS A 21 4.89 13.01 22.54
C HIS A 21 4.24 11.62 22.47
N TYR A 22 4.99 10.60 22.08
CA TYR A 22 4.54 9.21 22.15
C TYR A 22 4.24 8.80 23.60
N GLY A 23 5.16 9.05 24.53
CA GLY A 23 4.95 8.78 25.96
C GLY A 23 3.73 9.50 26.52
N ASP A 24 3.67 10.83 26.33
CA ASP A 24 2.56 11.67 26.82
C ASP A 24 1.19 11.16 26.32
N LEU A 25 1.11 10.70 25.06
CA LEU A 25 -0.13 10.19 24.46
C LEU A 25 -0.50 8.78 24.94
N VAL A 26 0.47 7.91 25.17
CA VAL A 26 0.22 6.56 25.71
C VAL A 26 -0.31 6.67 27.14
N ASP A 27 0.32 7.50 27.97
CA ASP A 27 -0.09 7.76 29.35
C ASP A 27 -1.51 8.36 29.38
N ALA A 28 -1.80 9.31 28.48
CA ALA A 28 -3.15 9.87 28.36
C ALA A 28 -4.21 8.83 27.98
N LEU A 29 -3.89 7.82 27.15
CA LEU A 29 -4.82 6.73 26.85
C LEU A 29 -5.04 5.80 28.04
N GLU A 30 -4.00 5.53 28.80
CA GLU A 30 -4.08 4.75 30.03
C GLU A 30 -5.04 5.39 31.03
N ASP A 31 -4.86 6.69 31.29
CA ASP A 31 -5.64 7.44 32.27
C ASP A 31 -7.11 7.60 31.86
N ASN A 32 -7.37 7.88 30.58
CA ASN A 32 -8.69 8.33 30.13
C ASN A 32 -9.57 7.23 29.54
N TYR A 33 -8.98 6.18 28.97
CA TYR A 33 -9.72 5.21 28.14
C TYR A 33 -9.55 3.76 28.61
N CYS A 34 -8.37 3.37 29.10
CA CYS A 34 -8.12 1.97 29.46
C CYS A 34 -8.89 1.48 30.68
N TRP A 35 -9.33 2.37 31.58
CA TRP A 35 -10.12 1.97 32.74
C TRP A 35 -11.50 1.39 32.37
N LYS A 36 -12.01 1.68 31.15
CA LYS A 36 -13.24 1.09 30.60
C LYS A 36 -12.99 -0.12 29.67
N CYS A 37 -11.73 -0.49 29.43
CA CYS A 37 -11.40 -1.54 28.46
C CYS A 37 -11.62 -2.93 29.08
N PRO A 38 -12.38 -3.83 28.42
CA PRO A 38 -12.55 -5.21 28.88
C PRO A 38 -11.23 -6.00 28.99
N MET A 39 -10.23 -5.62 28.18
CA MET A 39 -8.89 -6.20 28.18
C MET A 39 -7.88 -5.44 29.06
N ARG A 40 -8.36 -4.61 30.01
CA ARG A 40 -7.46 -3.83 30.88
C ARG A 40 -6.45 -4.70 31.62
N SER A 41 -6.86 -5.86 32.11
CA SER A 41 -6.03 -6.80 32.86
C SER A 41 -4.92 -7.46 32.03
N THR A 42 -5.04 -7.46 30.70
CA THR A 42 -4.04 -8.02 29.77
C THR A 42 -3.36 -6.93 28.92
N SER A 43 -3.59 -5.65 29.24
CA SER A 43 -3.09 -4.51 28.46
C SER A 43 -1.57 -4.48 28.29
N SER A 44 -0.82 -4.93 29.30
CA SER A 44 0.64 -5.06 29.27
C SER A 44 1.16 -6.13 28.31
N GLU A 45 0.28 -7.02 27.84
CA GLU A 45 0.61 -8.09 26.89
C GLU A 45 0.06 -7.82 25.49
N THR A 46 -1.05 -7.07 25.39
CA THR A 46 -1.72 -6.78 24.11
C THR A 46 -1.21 -5.52 23.42
N PHE A 47 -0.53 -4.62 24.15
CA PHE A 47 0.08 -3.38 23.61
C PHE A 47 -0.88 -2.50 22.78
N CYS A 48 -2.17 -2.51 23.12
CA CYS A 48 -3.20 -1.84 22.32
C CYS A 48 -3.01 -0.31 22.28
N ARG A 49 -2.56 0.30 23.39
CA ARG A 49 -2.34 1.75 23.46
C ARG A 49 -1.17 2.17 22.60
N GLU A 50 -0.08 1.44 22.72
CA GLU A 50 1.16 1.60 21.99
C GLU A 50 0.89 1.53 20.49
N ALA A 51 0.13 0.52 20.06
CA ALA A 51 -0.29 0.36 18.67
C ALA A 51 -1.18 1.52 18.20
N GLU A 52 -2.19 1.92 18.98
CA GLU A 52 -3.10 3.02 18.64
C GLU A 52 -2.33 4.36 18.51
N ILE A 53 -1.46 4.68 19.47
CA ILE A 53 -0.67 5.91 19.45
C ILE A 53 0.36 5.89 18.32
N TRP A 54 0.99 4.75 18.05
CA TRP A 54 1.85 4.60 16.88
C TRP A 54 1.10 5.00 15.61
N ILE A 55 -0.10 4.45 15.39
CA ILE A 55 -0.91 4.72 14.19
C ILE A 55 -1.25 6.22 14.12
N ARG A 56 -1.69 6.83 15.23
CA ARG A 56 -2.03 8.25 15.28
C ARG A 56 -0.84 9.16 15.00
N LEU A 57 0.32 8.89 15.60
CA LEU A 57 1.52 9.69 15.38
C LEU A 57 2.08 9.52 13.97
N SER A 58 1.98 8.32 13.39
CA SER A 58 2.35 8.09 12.00
C SER A 58 1.49 8.93 11.05
N ASN A 59 0.18 9.00 11.29
CA ASN A 59 -0.73 9.84 10.52
C ASN A 59 -0.42 11.33 10.69
N ALA A 60 -0.21 11.80 11.92
CA ALA A 60 0.10 13.20 12.20
C ALA A 60 1.43 13.62 11.56
N PHE A 61 2.43 12.75 11.57
CA PHE A 61 3.71 13.00 10.89
C PHE A 61 3.52 13.18 9.37
N GLU A 62 2.74 12.33 8.73
CA GLU A 62 2.45 12.45 7.29
C GLU A 62 1.70 13.74 6.96
N GLN A 63 0.69 14.07 7.77
CA GLN A 63 -0.06 15.32 7.62
C GLN A 63 0.87 16.52 7.74
N GLY A 64 1.76 16.53 8.74
CA GLY A 64 2.75 17.60 8.90
C GLY A 64 3.70 17.74 7.70
N ILE A 65 4.13 16.62 7.08
CA ILE A 65 4.91 16.68 5.84
C ILE A 65 4.08 17.28 4.70
N GLN A 66 2.82 16.86 4.54
CA GLN A 66 1.94 17.38 3.49
C GLN A 66 1.69 18.88 3.64
N GLU A 67 1.39 19.32 4.87
CA GLU A 67 1.19 20.72 5.21
C GLU A 67 2.44 21.55 4.90
N GLU A 68 3.63 21.06 5.27
CA GLU A 68 4.89 21.74 4.97
C GLU A 68 5.19 21.80 3.46
N LEU A 69 4.85 20.75 2.70
CA LEU A 69 4.97 20.76 1.24
C LEU A 69 4.02 21.79 0.60
N LEU A 70 2.78 21.87 1.09
CA LEU A 70 1.80 22.86 0.64
C LEU A 70 2.26 24.27 1.00
N TYR A 71 2.76 24.48 2.22
CA TYR A 71 3.34 25.75 2.66
C TYR A 71 4.49 26.21 1.76
N ARG A 72 5.29 25.25 1.27
CA ARG A 72 6.36 25.50 0.28
C ARG A 72 5.86 25.68 -1.16
N ASN A 73 4.55 25.82 -1.37
CA ASN A 73 3.91 25.96 -2.68
C ASN A 73 4.18 24.77 -3.63
N VAL A 74 4.38 23.57 -3.08
CA VAL A 74 4.45 22.37 -3.92
C VAL A 74 3.05 22.08 -4.46
N PRO A 75 2.86 21.99 -5.80
CA PRO A 75 1.53 21.73 -6.36
C PRO A 75 0.97 20.38 -5.89
N LEU A 76 -0.34 20.30 -5.69
CA LEU A 76 -1.02 19.05 -5.28
C LEU A 76 -0.69 17.87 -6.23
N GLY A 77 -0.67 18.12 -7.54
CA GLY A 77 -0.27 17.10 -8.54
C GLY A 77 1.21 16.69 -8.49
N CYS A 78 2.03 17.30 -7.63
CA CYS A 78 3.39 16.88 -7.35
C CYS A 78 3.49 16.01 -6.07
N LEU A 79 2.46 15.98 -5.22
CA LEU A 79 2.43 15.10 -4.04
C LEU A 79 2.43 13.63 -4.48
N GLU A 80 1.63 13.26 -5.48
CA GLU A 80 1.63 11.92 -6.07
C GLU A 80 3.02 11.52 -6.59
N LEU A 81 3.73 12.47 -7.22
CA LEU A 81 5.10 12.25 -7.71
C LEU A 81 6.08 12.01 -6.55
N ILE A 82 5.98 12.78 -5.47
CA ILE A 82 6.82 12.63 -4.27
C ILE A 82 6.55 11.27 -3.60
N THR A 83 5.28 10.94 -3.39
CA THR A 83 4.87 9.63 -2.86
C THR A 83 5.41 8.49 -3.71
N THR A 84 5.25 8.56 -5.02
CA THR A 84 5.76 7.53 -5.94
C THR A 84 7.27 7.37 -5.80
N LYS A 85 8.02 8.47 -5.70
CA LYS A 85 9.48 8.40 -5.49
C LYS A 85 9.86 7.79 -4.12
N VAL A 86 9.08 8.03 -3.08
CA VAL A 86 9.28 7.38 -1.77
C VAL A 86 9.06 5.87 -1.90
N LEU A 87 7.99 5.45 -2.56
CA LEU A 87 7.68 4.03 -2.85
C LEU A 87 8.82 3.37 -3.63
N GLN A 88 9.23 3.96 -4.76
CA GLN A 88 10.34 3.45 -5.56
C GLN A 88 11.62 3.25 -4.75
N LYS A 89 11.98 4.20 -3.86
CA LYS A 89 13.18 4.10 -3.03
C LYS A 89 13.07 2.97 -2.00
N LYS A 90 11.92 2.78 -1.37
CA LYS A 90 11.70 1.70 -0.41
C LYS A 90 11.69 0.33 -1.09
N MET A 91 10.94 0.17 -2.18
CA MET A 91 10.91 -1.09 -2.94
C MET A 91 12.31 -1.50 -3.40
N LYS A 92 13.15 -0.56 -3.85
CA LYS A 92 14.55 -0.83 -4.20
C LYS A 92 15.41 -1.31 -3.03
N ASN A 93 15.11 -0.88 -1.81
CA ASN A 93 15.86 -1.29 -0.62
C ASN A 93 15.43 -2.67 -0.10
N GLU A 94 14.15 -3.01 -0.22
CA GLU A 94 13.59 -4.30 0.21
C GLU A 94 13.79 -5.41 -0.84
N HIS A 95 13.73 -5.07 -2.13
CA HIS A 95 13.89 -6.01 -3.23
C HIS A 95 15.34 -6.00 -3.74
N LYS A 96 16.22 -6.75 -3.08
CA LYS A 96 17.27 -7.45 -3.84
C LYS A 96 16.51 -8.35 -4.81
N SER A 97 16.64 -8.10 -6.12
CA SER A 97 15.89 -8.80 -7.19
C SER A 97 15.63 -10.25 -6.79
N PRO A 98 14.36 -10.67 -6.60
CA PRO A 98 14.09 -12.05 -6.27
C PRO A 98 14.69 -12.92 -7.37
N LYS A 99 15.36 -14.03 -7.00
CA LYS A 99 15.93 -14.97 -7.98
C LYS A 99 14.85 -15.58 -8.89
N PHE A 100 13.58 -15.44 -8.50
CA PHE A 100 12.42 -16.00 -9.14
C PHE A 100 11.38 -14.90 -9.38
N HIS A 101 10.66 -15.03 -10.47
CA HIS A 101 9.53 -14.19 -10.84
C HIS A 101 8.28 -14.67 -10.07
N LYS A 102 7.64 -13.79 -9.30
CA LYS A 102 6.48 -14.16 -8.48
C LYS A 102 5.18 -14.06 -9.27
N LEU A 103 4.48 -15.18 -9.36
CA LEU A 103 3.10 -15.27 -9.84
C LEU A 103 2.20 -15.71 -8.70
N SER A 104 1.07 -15.02 -8.53
CA SER A 104 0.07 -15.32 -7.50
C SER A 104 -1.24 -15.74 -8.13
N PHE A 105 -1.86 -16.77 -7.57
CA PHE A 105 -3.21 -17.19 -7.95
C PHE A 105 -4.20 -16.66 -6.93
N LEU A 106 -5.17 -15.87 -7.40
CA LEU A 106 -6.21 -15.26 -6.55
C LEU A 106 -7.59 -15.73 -7.01
N GLU A 107 -8.41 -16.21 -6.08
CA GLU A 107 -9.81 -16.51 -6.33
C GLU A 107 -10.67 -15.24 -6.19
N ALA A 108 -11.63 -15.06 -7.08
CA ALA A 108 -12.60 -13.97 -6.97
C ALA A 108 -13.80 -14.41 -6.11
N ASP A 109 -13.86 -13.95 -4.86
CA ASP A 109 -14.99 -14.21 -3.95
C ASP A 109 -16.28 -13.46 -4.35
N GLU A 110 -16.14 -12.40 -5.15
CA GLU A 110 -17.22 -11.57 -5.67
C GLU A 110 -17.01 -11.20 -7.13
N ASP A 111 -18.05 -10.66 -7.79
CA ASP A 111 -17.94 -10.12 -9.14
C ASP A 111 -17.07 -8.84 -9.12
N LEU A 112 -15.80 -8.98 -9.50
CA LEU A 112 -14.85 -7.85 -9.51
C LEU A 112 -15.09 -6.89 -10.68
N SER A 113 -15.60 -7.38 -11.81
CA SER A 113 -15.90 -6.59 -13.01
C SER A 113 -16.76 -7.37 -14.00
N THR A 114 -17.00 -6.78 -15.18
CA THR A 114 -17.54 -7.52 -16.33
C THR A 114 -16.59 -8.62 -16.85
N TYR A 115 -15.30 -8.54 -16.51
CA TYR A 115 -14.26 -9.43 -17.04
C TYR A 115 -14.00 -10.65 -16.14
N VAL A 116 -14.13 -10.45 -14.83
CA VAL A 116 -13.84 -11.45 -13.79
C VAL A 116 -15.08 -11.62 -12.92
N LYS A 117 -15.64 -12.83 -12.95
CA LYS A 117 -16.82 -13.23 -12.19
C LYS A 117 -16.43 -13.98 -10.94
N LYS A 118 -17.35 -14.03 -9.97
CA LYS A 118 -17.20 -14.86 -8.78
C LYS A 118 -16.83 -16.30 -9.15
N GLY A 119 -15.90 -16.89 -8.40
CA GLY A 119 -15.37 -18.25 -8.61
C GLY A 119 -14.32 -18.36 -9.73
N SER A 120 -14.01 -17.27 -10.44
CA SER A 120 -12.89 -17.26 -11.38
C SER A 120 -11.57 -17.12 -10.63
N PHE A 121 -10.53 -17.79 -11.12
CA PHE A 121 -9.16 -17.59 -10.64
C PHE A 121 -8.44 -16.58 -11.53
N MET A 122 -7.58 -15.77 -10.93
CA MET A 122 -6.71 -14.82 -11.63
C MET A 122 -5.26 -15.22 -11.37
N MET A 123 -4.50 -15.40 -12.44
CA MET A 123 -3.06 -15.47 -12.36
C MET A 123 -2.50 -14.06 -12.48
N VAL A 124 -1.85 -13.59 -11.43
CA VAL A 124 -1.38 -12.22 -11.25
C VAL A 124 0.14 -12.20 -11.22
N ASP A 125 0.70 -11.34 -12.05
CA ASP A 125 2.13 -11.02 -12.05
C ASP A 125 2.37 -9.77 -11.19
N GLU A 126 2.96 -9.99 -10.01
CA GLU A 126 3.28 -8.93 -9.05
C GLU A 126 4.59 -8.19 -9.42
N ASP A 127 5.46 -8.82 -10.23
CA ASP A 127 6.78 -8.30 -10.58
C ASP A 127 6.82 -7.58 -11.94
N THR A 128 5.69 -7.51 -12.65
CA THR A 128 5.63 -6.95 -13.99
C THR A 128 6.01 -5.46 -14.02
N LYS A 129 7.02 -5.14 -14.86
CA LYS A 129 7.52 -3.77 -15.09
C LYS A 129 6.90 -3.07 -16.29
N SER A 130 6.07 -3.79 -17.05
CA SER A 130 5.48 -3.31 -18.31
C SER A 130 3.99 -3.56 -18.33
N VAL A 131 3.23 -2.48 -18.46
CA VAL A 131 1.79 -2.51 -18.65
C VAL A 131 1.47 -1.93 -20.02
N LYS A 132 0.46 -2.47 -20.70
CA LYS A 132 -0.01 -2.08 -22.03
C LYS A 132 -1.50 -1.73 -21.99
N LYS A 133 -1.96 -1.07 -23.05
CA LYS A 133 -3.39 -0.81 -23.26
C LYS A 133 -4.14 -2.12 -23.40
N GLY A 134 -5.24 -2.27 -22.66
CA GLY A 134 -6.06 -3.47 -22.62
C GLY A 134 -5.79 -4.36 -21.41
N ASP A 135 -4.63 -4.21 -20.75
CA ASP A 135 -4.28 -5.00 -19.59
C ASP A 135 -5.26 -4.78 -18.44
N LEU A 136 -5.47 -5.83 -17.66
CA LEU A 136 -6.22 -5.80 -16.41
C LEU A 136 -5.22 -5.71 -15.26
N VAL A 137 -5.37 -4.71 -14.40
CA VAL A 137 -4.48 -4.46 -13.26
C VAL A 137 -5.26 -4.50 -11.95
N LEU A 138 -4.64 -5.08 -10.92
CA LEU A 138 -5.19 -5.08 -9.57
C LEU A 138 -4.60 -3.94 -8.76
N MET A 139 -5.47 -3.23 -8.07
CA MET A 139 -5.08 -2.10 -7.22
C MET A 139 -5.83 -2.15 -5.89
N PRO A 140 -5.25 -1.64 -4.80
CA PRO A 140 -5.98 -1.49 -3.53
C PRO A 140 -7.24 -0.63 -3.68
N ARG A 141 -8.38 -1.10 -3.14
CA ARG A 141 -9.69 -0.41 -3.15
C ARG A 141 -9.68 0.90 -2.36
N SER A 142 -8.86 0.94 -1.31
CA SER A 142 -8.49 2.17 -0.62
C SER A 142 -6.98 2.30 -0.76
N CYS A 143 -6.52 3.33 -1.46
CA CYS A 143 -5.13 3.72 -1.43
C CYS A 143 -4.96 4.62 -0.22
N PRO A 144 -4.43 4.12 0.90
CA PRO A 144 -4.17 5.02 1.99
C PRO A 144 -2.93 5.85 1.63
N LEU A 145 -2.83 7.00 2.28
CA LEU A 145 -1.69 7.89 2.24
C LEU A 145 -0.37 7.11 2.30
N SER A 146 0.64 7.67 1.65
CA SER A 146 1.88 7.05 1.15
C SER A 146 2.66 6.08 2.05
N SER A 147 2.40 6.03 3.37
CA SER A 147 3.03 5.05 4.28
C SER A 147 2.07 3.99 4.82
N PHE A 148 0.76 4.21 4.83
CA PHE A 148 -0.21 3.19 5.25
C PHE A 148 -0.30 2.02 4.25
N TRP A 149 0.21 2.21 3.03
CA TRP A 149 0.50 1.10 2.12
C TRP A 149 1.38 0.05 2.81
N PHE A 150 2.35 0.46 3.64
CA PHE A 150 3.32 -0.44 4.25
C PHE A 150 2.80 -1.22 5.46
N LEU A 151 1.84 -0.68 6.22
CA LEU A 151 1.16 -1.49 7.25
C LEU A 151 0.30 -2.60 6.65
N LYS A 152 -0.14 -2.44 5.38
CA LYS A 152 -0.89 -3.46 4.63
C LYS A 152 -0.03 -4.34 3.71
N MET A 153 1.19 -3.92 3.33
CA MET A 153 2.11 -4.77 2.56
C MET A 153 2.58 -6.00 3.32
N SER A 154 2.58 -5.99 4.66
CA SER A 154 2.79 -7.20 5.47
C SER A 154 1.55 -8.11 5.53
N GLN A 155 0.43 -7.69 4.93
CA GLN A 155 -0.84 -8.42 4.83
C GLN A 155 -1.40 -8.36 3.39
N LEU A 156 -0.53 -8.51 2.37
CA LEU A 156 -0.93 -8.54 0.96
C LEU A 156 -2.12 -9.49 0.73
N ASP A 157 -2.12 -10.63 1.41
CA ASP A 157 -3.14 -11.68 1.34
C ASP A 157 -4.54 -11.25 1.81
N LYS A 158 -4.67 -10.11 2.52
CA LYS A 158 -5.94 -9.58 3.06
C LYS A 158 -6.28 -8.19 2.52
N MET A 159 -5.51 -7.67 1.57
CA MET A 159 -5.76 -6.33 1.06
C MET A 159 -6.97 -6.35 0.12
N PRO A 160 -7.99 -5.49 0.33
CA PRO A 160 -9.11 -5.42 -0.59
C PRO A 160 -8.62 -4.85 -1.93
N LEU A 161 -8.64 -5.67 -2.96
CA LEU A 161 -8.24 -5.31 -4.32
C LEU A 161 -9.45 -4.98 -5.18
N LYS A 162 -9.25 -4.10 -6.16
CA LYS A 162 -10.20 -3.77 -7.22
C LYS A 162 -9.49 -3.91 -8.57
N LEU A 163 -10.23 -4.43 -9.55
CA LEU A 163 -9.74 -4.64 -10.90
C LEU A 163 -9.99 -3.41 -11.77
N PHE A 164 -8.99 -2.99 -12.53
CA PHE A 164 -9.08 -1.88 -13.47
C PHE A 164 -8.58 -2.29 -14.85
N LYS A 165 -9.19 -1.75 -15.89
CA LYS A 165 -8.72 -1.91 -17.27
C LYS A 165 -7.91 -0.70 -17.72
N VAL A 166 -6.75 -0.96 -18.32
CA VAL A 166 -5.83 0.06 -18.81
C VAL A 166 -6.28 0.58 -20.18
N MET A 167 -6.54 1.88 -20.28
CA MET A 167 -6.95 2.54 -21.53
C MET A 167 -5.79 3.20 -22.27
N ALA A 168 -4.79 3.68 -21.54
CA ALA A 168 -3.60 4.28 -22.10
C ALA A 168 -2.43 4.21 -21.12
N VAL A 169 -1.22 4.26 -21.64
CA VAL A 169 0.03 4.36 -20.86
C VAL A 169 0.72 5.64 -21.29
N SER A 170 1.10 6.46 -20.33
CA SER A 170 1.68 7.80 -20.52
C SER A 170 2.91 7.97 -19.63
N HIS A 171 3.77 8.92 -20.01
CA HIS A 171 4.88 9.34 -19.15
C HIS A 171 4.65 10.78 -18.73
N GLU A 172 4.66 11.03 -17.43
CA GLU A 172 4.52 12.37 -16.87
C GLU A 172 5.55 12.63 -15.79
N LYS A 173 6.29 13.74 -15.95
CA LYS A 173 7.29 14.20 -14.96
C LYS A 173 8.27 13.10 -14.52
N GLY A 174 8.59 12.17 -15.42
CA GLY A 174 9.50 11.04 -15.17
C GLY A 174 8.87 9.79 -14.55
N LEU A 175 7.54 9.76 -14.38
CA LEU A 175 6.79 8.56 -13.97
C LEU A 175 6.01 7.98 -15.14
N LYS A 176 5.93 6.66 -15.19
CA LYS A 176 5.01 5.95 -16.07
C LYS A 176 3.67 5.82 -15.36
N CYS A 177 2.62 6.37 -15.97
CA CYS A 177 1.26 6.35 -15.44
C CYS A 177 0.31 5.68 -16.43
N ILE A 178 -0.69 4.98 -15.91
CA ILE A 178 -1.81 4.48 -16.70
C ILE A 178 -3.00 5.42 -16.60
N LYS A 179 -3.85 5.39 -17.61
CA LYS A 179 -5.23 5.87 -17.52
C LYS A 179 -6.15 4.67 -17.48
N THR A 180 -7.03 4.59 -16.48
CA THR A 180 -8.00 3.50 -16.35
C THR A 180 -9.28 3.80 -17.13
N GLU A 181 -10.10 2.77 -17.37
CA GLU A 181 -11.43 2.89 -17.97
C GLU A 181 -12.36 3.81 -17.14
N GLU A 182 -12.15 3.83 -15.83
CA GLU A 182 -12.87 4.70 -14.88
C GLU A 182 -12.36 6.15 -14.87
N GLY A 183 -11.38 6.49 -15.70
CA GLY A 183 -10.83 7.85 -15.85
C GLY A 183 -9.74 8.21 -14.85
N PHE A 184 -9.40 7.32 -13.91
CA PHE A 184 -8.30 7.54 -12.98
C PHE A 184 -6.95 7.52 -13.70
N LYS A 185 -6.03 8.33 -13.20
CA LYS A 185 -4.65 8.35 -13.68
C LYS A 185 -3.72 7.99 -12.53
N VAL A 186 -2.97 6.91 -12.70
CA VAL A 186 -2.27 6.27 -11.58
C VAL A 186 -0.87 5.81 -11.98
N PRO A 187 0.17 6.06 -11.16
CA PRO A 187 1.51 5.50 -11.35
C PRO A 187 1.54 3.98 -11.19
N LEU A 188 2.48 3.31 -11.89
CA LEU A 188 2.65 1.85 -11.84
C LEU A 188 2.94 1.31 -10.43
N GLU A 189 3.60 2.11 -9.60
CA GLU A 189 4.02 1.74 -8.25
C GLU A 189 2.86 1.50 -7.28
N TYR A 190 1.64 1.85 -7.68
CA TYR A 190 0.42 1.63 -6.90
C TYR A 190 -0.28 0.31 -7.24
N PHE A 191 0.26 -0.47 -8.18
CA PHE A 191 -0.36 -1.72 -8.58
C PHE A 191 0.05 -2.83 -7.63
N TYR A 192 -0.91 -3.70 -7.32
CA TYR A 192 -0.60 -4.99 -6.72
C TYR A 192 0.06 -5.91 -7.76
N GLY A 193 -0.48 -5.92 -8.97
CA GLY A 193 0.04 -6.73 -10.07
C GLY A 193 -0.84 -6.65 -11.32
N VAL A 194 -0.39 -7.29 -12.38
CA VAL A 194 -1.10 -7.39 -13.67
C VAL A 194 -1.75 -8.76 -13.79
N VAL A 195 -3.02 -8.83 -14.14
CA VAL A 195 -3.69 -10.09 -14.42
C VAL A 195 -3.22 -10.60 -15.77
N VAL A 196 -2.43 -11.68 -15.74
CA VAL A 196 -1.89 -12.33 -16.93
C VAL A 196 -2.95 -13.23 -17.57
N LYS A 197 -3.77 -13.89 -16.73
CA LYS A 197 -4.81 -14.81 -17.19
C LYS A 197 -5.94 -14.90 -16.19
N VAL A 198 -7.17 -14.95 -16.70
CA VAL A 198 -8.36 -15.35 -15.94
C VAL A 198 -8.62 -16.81 -16.25
N VAL A 199 -8.49 -17.67 -15.24
CA VAL A 199 -8.70 -19.11 -15.32
C VAL A 199 -10.12 -19.40 -14.86
N ARG A 200 -10.90 -20.01 -15.74
CA ARG A 200 -12.29 -20.42 -15.51
C ARG A 200 -12.38 -21.94 -15.54
N GLU A 201 -13.52 -22.51 -15.17
CA GLU A 201 -13.73 -23.97 -15.18
C GLU A 201 -13.43 -24.62 -16.54
N GLU A 202 -13.64 -23.89 -17.63
CA GLU A 202 -13.40 -24.39 -18.99
C GLU A 202 -11.91 -24.35 -19.39
N ASP A 203 -11.04 -23.76 -18.58
CA ASP A 203 -9.62 -23.63 -18.85
C ASP A 203 -8.87 -24.92 -18.47
N PRO A 204 -7.99 -25.46 -19.34
CA PRO A 204 -7.16 -26.61 -19.01
C PRO A 204 -6.38 -26.45 -17.69
N LEU A 205 -5.91 -25.23 -17.39
CA LEU A 205 -5.20 -24.94 -16.14
C LEU A 205 -6.07 -25.16 -14.90
N TYR A 206 -7.39 -24.99 -15.00
CA TYR A 206 -8.31 -25.22 -13.89
C TYR A 206 -8.28 -26.68 -13.44
N THR A 207 -8.24 -27.59 -14.41
CA THR A 207 -8.16 -29.03 -14.15
C THR A 207 -6.75 -29.46 -13.74
N GLU A 208 -5.71 -28.94 -14.40
CA GLU A 208 -4.31 -29.29 -14.12
C GLU A 208 -3.86 -28.85 -12.73
N LEU A 209 -4.32 -27.70 -12.25
CA LEU A 209 -4.00 -27.18 -10.91
C LEU A 209 -4.90 -27.78 -9.82
N GLY A 210 -5.85 -28.66 -10.17
CA GLY A 210 -6.74 -29.29 -9.20
C GLY A 210 -7.66 -28.29 -8.48
N LEU A 211 -8.01 -27.17 -9.13
CA LEU A 211 -8.80 -26.08 -8.54
C LEU A 211 -10.29 -26.42 -8.36
N LYS A 212 -10.67 -27.70 -8.50
CA LYS A 212 -12.01 -28.15 -8.16
C LYS A 212 -12.27 -27.87 -6.69
N SER A 213 -13.21 -26.97 -6.44
CA SER A 213 -13.86 -26.80 -5.16
C SER A 213 -14.48 -28.13 -4.73
N ASN A 214 -13.78 -28.88 -3.87
CA ASN A 214 -14.41 -29.93 -3.07
C ASN A 214 -15.15 -29.24 -1.93
N PHE A 215 -16.36 -28.75 -2.20
CA PHE A 215 -17.36 -28.42 -1.21
C PHE A 215 -18.67 -29.10 -1.59
#